data_AF-A0A958LB61-F1
#
_entry.id   AF-A0A958LB61-F1
#
_cell.length_a   1.000
_cell.length_b   1.000
_cell.length_c   1.000
_cell.angle_alpha   90.00
_cell.angle_beta   90.00
_cell.angle_gamma   90.00
#
_symmetry.space_group_name_H-M   'P 1'
#
loop_
_entity.id
_entity.type
_entity.pdbx_description
1 polymer ?
#
loop_
_entity_poly.entity_id
_entity_poly.type
_entity_poly.pdbx_seq_one_letter_code
_entity_poly.pdbx_strand_id
1 'polypeptide(L)'
;GFAHSIGFRPTLLHHVVMVLVAAAVVASFEAVGSILVIVMLICPAATARLLTDRLLVQIFLSLGVAVAACGIGYAGTAYAPQLFGFEKSLSAAGGISVALGAIVLAAAVLGPRYGILGGGLRRFRLAVDVAREDMLGALYRDEEQQSAATGAGLPLTHVRRVAPTFFHGWIAVRDTIARGLTRRSGDCLVLTEAGRRQAQELVRVHRLWESFLVDAAGFRPDHVHDRAMELEHFTSTDLEARLSRKQDFPAIDPHGKRIPPPGGDHDM
;
A
#
# COMPACT_ATOMS: atom_id res chain seq x y z
N GLY A 1 -41.57 -1.25 -53.24
CA GLY A 1 -41.04 -0.32 -54.26
C GLY A 1 -41.02 1.13 -53.82
N PHE A 2 -40.56 1.44 -52.60
CA PHE A 2 -40.38 2.83 -52.14
C PHE A 2 -38.93 3.31 -52.35
N ALA A 3 -37.94 2.40 -52.22
CA ALA A 3 -36.53 2.70 -52.46
C ALA A 3 -36.22 3.10 -53.92
N HIS A 4 -36.98 2.56 -54.88
CA HIS A 4 -36.82 2.89 -56.30
C HIS A 4 -37.47 4.24 -56.66
N SER A 5 -38.49 4.69 -55.92
CA SER A 5 -39.15 5.99 -56.14
C SER A 5 -38.39 7.18 -55.57
N ILE A 6 -37.49 6.94 -54.60
CA ILE A 6 -36.56 7.94 -54.04
C ILE A 6 -35.19 7.97 -54.75
N GLY A 7 -35.05 7.27 -55.89
CA GLY A 7 -33.85 7.30 -56.74
C GLY A 7 -32.72 6.34 -56.38
N PHE A 8 -32.85 5.54 -55.32
CA PHE A 8 -31.85 4.53 -54.98
C PHE A 8 -32.01 3.26 -55.84
N ARG A 9 -30.89 2.65 -56.24
CA ARG A 9 -30.83 1.33 -56.88
C ARG A 9 -30.79 0.24 -55.81
N PRO A 10 -31.91 -0.43 -55.46
CA PRO A 10 -31.98 -1.29 -54.27
C PRO A 10 -31.05 -2.50 -54.37
N THR A 11 -30.88 -3.04 -55.59
CA THR A 11 -29.99 -4.16 -55.87
C THR A 11 -28.53 -3.80 -55.62
N LEU A 12 -28.09 -2.61 -56.02
CA LEU A 12 -26.72 -2.16 -55.82
C LEU A 12 -26.44 -1.93 -54.33
N LEU A 13 -27.37 -1.28 -53.62
CA LEU A 13 -27.24 -1.01 -52.19
C LEU A 13 -27.19 -2.31 -51.37
N HIS A 14 -27.99 -3.32 -51.73
CA HIS A 14 -27.93 -4.64 -51.11
C HIS A 14 -26.54 -5.28 -51.26
N HIS A 15 -25.96 -5.29 -52.47
CA HIS A 15 -24.64 -5.88 -52.69
C HIS A 15 -23.52 -5.10 -51.99
N VAL A 16 -23.58 -3.76 -51.99
CA VAL A 16 -22.60 -2.93 -51.27
C VAL A 16 -22.63 -3.20 -49.78
N VAL A 17 -23.82 -3.23 -49.17
CA VAL A 17 -23.96 -3.54 -47.74
C VAL A 17 -23.50 -4.97 -47.45
N MET A 18 -23.85 -5.94 -48.30
CA MET A 18 -23.40 -7.33 -48.12
C MET A 18 -21.87 -7.47 -48.20
N VAL A 19 -21.21 -6.77 -49.13
CA VAL A 19 -19.74 -6.75 -49.23
C VAL A 19 -19.11 -6.09 -48.01
N LEU A 20 -19.65 -4.96 -47.54
CA LEU A 20 -19.16 -4.27 -46.35
C LEU A 20 -19.31 -5.13 -45.09
N VAL A 21 -20.46 -5.79 -44.91
CA VAL A 21 -20.69 -6.70 -43.79
C VAL A 21 -19.75 -7.91 -43.87
N ALA A 22 -19.60 -8.53 -45.04
CA ALA A 22 -18.70 -9.66 -45.22
C ALA A 22 -17.24 -9.29 -44.91
N ALA A 23 -16.76 -8.15 -45.43
CA ALA A 23 -15.42 -7.64 -45.14
C ALA A 23 -15.23 -7.36 -43.64
N ALA A 24 -16.20 -6.72 -42.99
CA ALA A 24 -16.16 -6.44 -41.56
C ALA A 24 -16.12 -7.72 -40.72
N VAL A 25 -16.91 -8.74 -41.09
CA VAL A 25 -16.95 -10.04 -40.40
C VAL A 25 -15.61 -10.77 -40.54
N VAL A 26 -15.05 -10.87 -41.75
CA VAL A 26 -13.76 -11.53 -41.98
C VAL A 26 -12.63 -10.84 -41.23
N ALA A 27 -12.54 -9.51 -41.33
CA ALA A 27 -11.52 -8.73 -40.63
C ALA A 27 -11.61 -8.88 -39.10
N SER A 28 -12.84 -8.93 -38.56
CA SER A 28 -13.07 -9.15 -37.13
C SER A 28 -12.61 -10.53 -36.67
N PHE A 29 -12.89 -11.59 -37.45
CA PHE A 29 -12.46 -12.94 -37.09
C PHE A 29 -10.94 -13.11 -37.06
N GLU A 30 -10.20 -12.53 -38.01
CA GLU A 30 -8.73 -12.54 -38.00
C GLU A 30 -8.16 -11.75 -36.80
N ALA A 31 -8.73 -10.58 -36.52
CA ALA A 31 -8.33 -9.75 -35.39
C ALA A 31 -8.57 -10.47 -34.04
N VAL A 32 -9.75 -11.07 -33.86
CA VAL A 32 -10.07 -11.80 -32.62
C VAL A 32 -9.17 -13.01 -32.45
N GLY A 33 -8.96 -13.81 -33.49
CA GLY A 33 -8.08 -14.99 -33.42
C GLY A 33 -6.66 -14.65 -33.01
N SER A 34 -6.07 -13.63 -33.64
CA SER A 34 -4.69 -13.19 -33.34
C SER A 34 -4.55 -12.64 -31.91
N ILE A 35 -5.51 -11.85 -31.43
CA ILE A 35 -5.48 -11.31 -30.06
C ILE A 35 -5.57 -12.42 -29.01
N LEU A 36 -6.42 -13.44 -29.22
CA LEU A 36 -6.54 -14.57 -28.29
C LEU A 36 -5.21 -15.33 -28.17
N VAL A 37 -4.49 -15.51 -29.28
CA VAL A 37 -3.16 -16.16 -29.27
C VAL A 37 -2.14 -15.33 -28.50
N ILE A 38 -2.12 -14.00 -28.70
CA ILE A 38 -1.22 -13.09 -27.97
C ILE A 38 -1.48 -13.17 -26.46
N VAL A 39 -2.76 -13.20 -26.04
CA VAL A 39 -3.15 -13.35 -24.64
C VAL A 39 -2.59 -14.65 -24.05
N MET A 40 -2.73 -15.76 -24.77
CA MET A 40 -2.22 -17.07 -24.32
C MET A 40 -0.70 -17.12 -24.20
N LEU A 41 0.01 -16.36 -25.03
CA LEU A 41 1.47 -16.31 -25.00
C LEU A 41 1.99 -15.39 -23.88
N ILE A 42 1.35 -14.24 -23.65
CA ILE A 42 1.86 -13.21 -22.73
C ILE A 42 1.35 -13.38 -21.29
N CYS A 43 0.07 -13.69 -21.09
CA CYS A 43 -0.56 -13.65 -19.78
C CYS A 43 0.03 -14.64 -18.74
N PRO A 44 0.43 -15.88 -19.08
CA PRO A 44 1.05 -16.77 -18.09
C PRO A 44 2.37 -16.21 -17.54
N ALA A 45 3.22 -15.66 -18.42
CA ALA A 45 4.47 -15.04 -18.02
C ALA A 45 4.25 -13.74 -17.23
N ALA A 46 3.29 -12.91 -17.65
CA ALA A 46 2.90 -11.70 -16.92
C ALA A 46 2.38 -12.01 -15.51
N THR A 47 1.51 -13.01 -15.38
CA THR A 47 1.01 -13.49 -14.08
C THR A 47 2.16 -13.93 -13.18
N ALA A 48 3.07 -14.74 -13.71
CA ALA A 48 4.20 -15.25 -12.95
C ALA A 48 5.11 -14.13 -12.43
N ARG A 49 5.35 -13.10 -13.26
CA ARG A 49 6.14 -11.92 -12.87
C ARG A 49 5.48 -11.08 -11.77
N LEU A 50 4.15 -10.99 -11.75
CA LEU A 50 3.42 -10.28 -10.67
C LEU A 50 3.56 -10.98 -9.31
N LEU A 51 3.80 -12.30 -9.33
CA LEU A 51 3.88 -13.14 -8.14
C LEU A 51 5.32 -13.32 -7.62
N THR A 52 6.34 -13.32 -8.48
CA THR A 52 7.73 -13.55 -8.08
C THR A 52 8.76 -12.87 -8.99
N ASP A 53 9.91 -12.52 -8.44
CA ASP A 53 11.05 -11.93 -9.16
C ASP A 53 12.14 -12.95 -9.56
N ARG A 54 12.02 -14.22 -9.12
CA ARG A 54 13.03 -15.25 -9.41
C ARG A 54 12.74 -15.91 -10.76
N LEU A 55 13.65 -15.76 -11.73
CA LEU A 55 13.47 -16.23 -13.11
C LEU A 55 13.08 -17.71 -13.20
N LEU A 56 13.78 -18.60 -12.48
CA LEU A 56 13.45 -20.03 -12.50
C LEU A 56 12.03 -20.29 -11.98
N VAL A 57 11.62 -19.60 -10.92
CA VAL A 57 10.26 -19.73 -10.38
C VAL A 57 9.24 -19.15 -11.37
N GLN A 58 9.55 -18.05 -12.06
CA GLN A 58 8.68 -17.49 -13.08
C GLN A 58 8.41 -18.48 -14.22
N ILE A 59 9.43 -19.20 -14.69
CA ILE A 59 9.29 -20.19 -15.76
C ILE A 59 8.30 -21.29 -15.32
N PHE A 60 8.56 -21.95 -14.19
CA PHE A 60 7.67 -23.03 -13.70
C PHE A 60 6.27 -22.53 -13.36
N LEU A 61 6.16 -21.35 -12.76
CA LEU A 61 4.88 -20.74 -12.41
C LEU A 61 4.08 -20.36 -13.65
N SER A 62 4.73 -19.83 -14.70
CA SER A 62 4.07 -19.52 -15.97
C SER A 62 3.53 -20.77 -16.65
N LEU A 63 4.26 -21.88 -16.59
CA LEU A 63 3.80 -23.17 -17.08
C LEU A 63 2.58 -23.65 -16.28
N GLY A 64 2.66 -23.58 -14.95
CA GLY A 64 1.55 -23.96 -14.07
C GLY A 64 0.29 -23.12 -14.32
N VAL A 65 0.44 -21.80 -14.48
CA VAL A 65 -0.67 -20.89 -14.82
C VAL A 65 -1.26 -21.22 -16.18
N ALA A 66 -0.44 -21.49 -17.20
CA ALA A 66 -0.93 -21.86 -18.53
C ALA A 66 -1.75 -23.16 -18.49
N VAL A 67 -1.25 -24.20 -17.80
CA VAL A 67 -1.97 -25.48 -17.62
C VAL A 67 -3.28 -25.28 -16.86
N ALA A 68 -3.25 -24.53 -15.76
CA ALA A 68 -4.45 -24.23 -14.98
C ALA A 68 -5.49 -23.46 -15.80
N ALA A 69 -5.08 -22.43 -16.54
CA ALA A 69 -5.97 -21.64 -17.36
C ALA A 69 -6.54 -22.45 -18.54
N CYS A 70 -5.76 -23.37 -19.11
CA CYS A 70 -6.24 -24.30 -20.12
C CYS A 70 -7.36 -25.20 -19.55
N GLY A 71 -7.13 -25.81 -18.39
CA GLY A 71 -8.11 -26.66 -17.72
C GLY A 71 -9.39 -25.90 -17.33
N ILE A 72 -9.23 -24.76 -16.64
CA ILE A 72 -10.35 -23.91 -16.19
C ILE A 72 -11.12 -23.35 -17.39
N GLY A 73 -10.41 -22.83 -18.40
CA GLY A 73 -11.03 -22.24 -19.57
C GLY A 73 -11.80 -23.25 -20.41
N TYR A 74 -11.20 -24.42 -20.66
CA TYR A 74 -11.86 -25.49 -21.40
C TYR A 74 -13.08 -26.05 -20.65
N ALA A 75 -12.92 -26.37 -19.37
CA ALA A 75 -14.02 -26.83 -18.52
C ALA A 75 -15.14 -25.78 -18.44
N GLY A 76 -14.78 -24.50 -18.28
CA GLY A 76 -15.73 -23.39 -18.29
C GLY A 76 -16.54 -23.33 -19.59
N THR A 77 -15.89 -23.48 -20.75
CA THR A 77 -16.59 -23.48 -22.04
C THR A 77 -17.48 -24.70 -22.27
N ALA A 78 -17.18 -25.83 -21.62
CA ALA A 78 -17.94 -27.07 -21.73
C ALA A 78 -19.16 -27.08 -20.80
N TYR A 79 -18.98 -26.69 -19.54
CA TYR A 79 -20.02 -26.83 -18.51
C TYR A 79 -20.82 -25.55 -18.25
N ALA A 80 -20.23 -24.35 -18.39
CA ALA A 80 -20.94 -23.11 -18.10
C ALA A 80 -22.17 -22.88 -19.01
N PRO A 81 -22.13 -23.13 -20.34
CA PRO A 81 -23.32 -22.97 -21.18
C PRO A 81 -24.50 -23.80 -20.72
N GLN A 82 -24.25 -25.03 -20.27
CA GLN A 82 -25.28 -25.94 -19.75
C GLN A 82 -25.94 -25.39 -18.48
N LEU A 83 -25.16 -24.73 -17.62
CA LEU A 83 -25.67 -24.10 -16.40
C LEU A 83 -26.56 -22.88 -16.69
N PHE A 84 -26.28 -22.15 -17.78
CA PHE A 84 -27.06 -20.98 -18.20
C PHE A 84 -28.17 -21.31 -19.21
N GLY A 85 -28.43 -22.58 -19.49
CA GLY A 85 -29.50 -23.02 -20.41
C GLY A 85 -29.18 -22.87 -21.90
N PHE A 86 -27.91 -22.68 -22.26
CA PHE A 86 -27.47 -22.63 -23.65
C PHE A 86 -27.05 -24.03 -24.14
N GLU A 87 -27.60 -24.46 -25.28
CA GLU A 87 -27.28 -25.78 -25.86
C GLU A 87 -25.94 -25.83 -26.63
N LYS A 88 -25.31 -24.68 -26.88
CA LYS A 88 -24.08 -24.59 -27.69
C LYS A 88 -22.85 -24.36 -26.83
N SER A 89 -21.77 -25.09 -27.14
CA SER A 89 -20.45 -24.88 -26.55
C SER A 89 -19.83 -23.55 -27.01
N LEU A 90 -19.10 -22.92 -26.11
CA LEU A 90 -18.36 -21.69 -26.38
C LEU A 90 -16.99 -21.98 -26.99
N SER A 91 -16.37 -20.97 -27.60
CA SER A 91 -15.01 -21.08 -28.13
C SER A 91 -14.02 -21.40 -27.01
N ALA A 92 -13.31 -22.53 -27.13
CA ALA A 92 -12.28 -22.94 -26.18
C ALA A 92 -11.18 -21.87 -26.05
N ALA A 93 -10.74 -21.28 -27.17
CA ALA A 93 -9.72 -20.24 -27.15
C ALA A 93 -10.19 -18.97 -26.43
N GLY A 94 -11.47 -18.62 -26.59
CA GLY A 94 -12.10 -17.54 -25.83
C GLY A 94 -12.13 -17.83 -24.34
N GLY A 95 -12.54 -19.04 -23.95
CA GLY A 95 -12.61 -19.46 -22.54
C GLY A 95 -11.26 -19.44 -21.83
N ILE A 96 -10.21 -19.96 -22.47
CA ILE A 96 -8.84 -19.94 -21.93
C ILE A 96 -8.35 -18.50 -21.77
N SER A 97 -8.64 -17.62 -22.74
CA SER A 97 -8.24 -16.21 -22.67
C SER A 97 -8.95 -15.46 -21.54
N VAL A 98 -10.24 -15.72 -21.32
CA VAL A 98 -10.99 -15.17 -20.18
C VAL A 98 -10.43 -15.68 -18.86
N ALA A 99 -10.12 -16.97 -18.75
CA ALA A 99 -9.51 -17.55 -17.55
C ALA A 99 -8.14 -16.90 -17.27
N LEU A 100 -7.28 -16.74 -18.28
CA LEU A 100 -6.00 -16.03 -18.15
C LEU A 100 -6.20 -14.58 -17.71
N GLY A 101 -7.15 -13.86 -18.31
CA GLY A 101 -7.46 -12.49 -17.91
C GLY A 101 -7.90 -12.40 -16.45
N ALA A 102 -8.76 -13.31 -15.99
CA ALA A 102 -9.20 -13.38 -14.60
C ALA A 102 -8.03 -13.71 -13.65
N ILE A 103 -7.15 -14.65 -14.02
CA ILE A 103 -5.97 -15.01 -13.24
C ILE A 103 -4.97 -13.85 -13.16
N VAL A 104 -4.69 -13.16 -14.27
CA VAL A 104 -3.84 -11.96 -14.31
C VAL A 104 -4.43 -10.87 -13.42
N LEU A 105 -5.74 -10.62 -13.52
CA LEU A 105 -6.41 -9.62 -12.69
C LEU A 105 -6.30 -9.97 -11.20
N ALA A 106 -6.56 -11.23 -10.84
CA ALA A 106 -6.39 -11.71 -9.48
C ALA A 106 -4.94 -11.55 -8.99
N ALA A 107 -3.94 -11.89 -9.82
CA ALA A 107 -2.52 -11.70 -9.49
C ALA A 107 -2.13 -10.21 -9.38
N ALA A 108 -2.71 -9.34 -10.19
CA ALA A 108 -2.49 -7.89 -10.12
C ALA A 108 -3.13 -7.27 -8.86
N VAL A 109 -4.22 -7.84 -8.37
CA VAL A 109 -4.88 -7.39 -7.13
C VAL A 109 -4.19 -7.95 -5.89
N LEU A 110 -3.90 -9.25 -5.88
CA LEU A 110 -3.39 -10.02 -4.73
C LEU A 110 -1.86 -10.13 -4.68
N GLY A 111 -1.14 -9.68 -5.71
CA GLY A 111 0.31 -9.83 -5.83
C GLY A 111 1.06 -9.27 -4.61
N PRO A 112 2.04 -10.01 -4.05
CA PRO A 112 2.69 -9.64 -2.79
C PRO A 112 3.58 -8.39 -2.91
N ARG A 113 4.26 -8.20 -4.06
CA ARG A 113 5.17 -7.06 -4.30
C ARG A 113 4.58 -6.00 -5.21
N TYR A 114 3.92 -6.42 -6.28
CA TYR A 114 3.34 -5.53 -7.30
C TYR A 114 1.82 -5.36 -7.17
N GLY A 115 1.19 -6.07 -6.23
CA GLY A 115 -0.26 -6.05 -6.10
C GLY A 115 -0.76 -4.80 -5.38
N ILE A 116 -1.95 -4.35 -5.81
CA ILE A 116 -2.61 -3.16 -5.27
C ILE A 116 -2.91 -3.35 -3.77
N LEU A 117 -3.39 -4.55 -3.36
CA LEU A 117 -3.71 -4.84 -1.97
C LEU A 117 -2.48 -4.99 -1.08
N GLY A 118 -1.44 -5.68 -1.56
CA GLY A 118 -0.18 -5.85 -0.82
C GLY A 118 0.51 -4.51 -0.56
N GLY A 119 0.57 -3.64 -1.59
CA GLY A 119 1.07 -2.28 -1.46
C GLY A 119 0.21 -1.41 -0.54
N GLY A 120 -1.11 -1.48 -0.67
CA GLY A 120 -2.06 -0.73 0.15
C GLY A 120 -1.97 -1.08 1.63
N LEU A 121 -1.95 -2.38 1.97
CA LEU A 121 -1.89 -2.83 3.36
C LEU A 121 -0.55 -2.47 4.03
N ARG A 122 0.57 -2.57 3.30
CA ARG A 122 1.88 -2.18 3.83
C ARG A 122 1.94 -0.68 4.09
N ARG A 123 1.44 0.16 3.17
CA ARG A 123 1.35 1.61 3.36
C ARG A 123 0.45 1.97 4.54
N PHE A 124 -0.67 1.26 4.68
CA PHE A 124 -1.60 1.43 5.79
C PHE A 124 -0.95 1.11 7.14
N ARG A 125 -0.25 -0.03 7.25
CA ARG A 125 0.47 -0.41 8.48
C ARG A 125 1.53 0.63 8.86
N LEU A 126 2.34 1.04 7.89
CA LEU A 126 3.33 2.11 8.08
C LEU A 126 2.66 3.41 8.57
N ALA A 127 1.54 3.81 7.97
CA ALA A 127 0.81 5.01 8.39
C ALA A 127 0.26 4.90 9.83
N VAL A 128 -0.17 3.71 10.27
CA VAL A 128 -0.60 3.48 11.66
C VAL A 128 0.58 3.50 12.63
N ASP A 129 1.72 2.92 12.26
CA ASP A 129 2.93 2.94 13.10
C ASP A 129 3.47 4.37 13.29
N VAL A 130 3.55 5.16 12.20
CA VAL A 130 3.95 6.58 12.28
C VAL A 130 2.96 7.37 13.15
N ALA A 131 1.65 7.21 12.93
CA ALA A 131 0.65 7.89 13.73
C ALA A 131 0.71 7.52 15.22
N ARG A 132 1.14 6.28 15.55
CA ARG A 132 1.36 5.84 16.93
C ARG A 132 2.56 6.58 17.54
N GLU A 133 3.68 6.62 16.83
CA GLU A 133 4.93 7.25 17.30
C GLU A 133 4.74 8.76 17.51
N ASP A 134 4.13 9.45 16.55
CA ASP A 134 3.80 10.88 16.65
C ASP A 134 2.91 11.19 17.85
N MET A 135 1.93 10.33 18.10
CA MET A 135 0.99 10.47 19.20
C MET A 135 1.66 10.26 20.56
N LEU A 136 2.55 9.26 20.68
CA LEU A 136 3.36 9.05 21.89
C LEU A 136 4.28 10.25 22.15
N GLY A 137 4.98 10.73 21.12
CA GLY A 137 5.83 11.92 21.21
C GLY A 137 5.04 13.17 21.62
N ALA A 138 3.84 13.36 21.07
CA ALA A 138 2.96 14.47 21.44
C ALA A 138 2.51 14.41 22.90
N LEU A 139 2.10 13.22 23.39
CA LEU A 139 1.73 13.01 24.79
C LEU A 139 2.89 13.29 25.75
N TYR A 140 4.10 12.87 25.40
CA TYR A 140 5.28 13.12 26.24
C TYR A 140 5.65 14.60 26.28
N ARG A 141 5.62 15.31 25.14
CA ARG A 141 5.87 16.76 25.08
C ARG A 141 4.82 17.55 25.87
N ASP A 142 3.58 17.08 25.90
CA ASP A 142 2.53 17.66 26.74
C ASP A 142 2.78 17.37 28.23
N GLU A 143 3.15 16.13 28.61
CA GLU A 143 3.58 15.81 29.98
C GLU A 143 4.78 16.66 30.44
N GLU A 144 5.75 16.96 29.56
CA GLU A 144 6.88 17.85 29.85
C GLU A 144 6.42 19.30 30.12
N GLN A 145 5.42 19.80 29.39
CA GLN A 145 4.88 21.15 29.59
C GLN A 145 3.99 21.23 30.84
N GLN A 146 3.20 20.19 31.10
CA GLN A 146 2.29 20.10 32.25
C GLN A 146 2.97 19.66 33.55
N SER A 147 4.15 19.04 33.51
CA SER A 147 4.94 18.81 34.74
C SER A 147 5.36 20.14 35.39
N ALA A 148 5.30 21.26 34.66
CA ALA A 148 5.39 22.62 35.21
C ALA A 148 4.04 23.19 35.69
N ALA A 149 2.90 22.61 35.31
CA ALA A 149 1.54 23.04 35.62
C ALA A 149 0.61 21.83 35.82
N THR A 150 0.57 21.31 37.06
CA THR A 150 -0.41 20.38 37.66
C THR A 150 -1.29 19.57 36.69
N GLY A 151 -0.94 18.29 36.54
CA GLY A 151 -1.44 17.32 35.57
C GLY A 151 -2.92 17.31 35.20
N ALA A 152 -3.17 17.26 33.89
CA ALA A 152 -4.35 16.65 33.28
C ALA A 152 -4.03 16.36 31.80
N GLY A 153 -3.83 15.07 31.46
CA GLY A 153 -3.31 14.62 30.16
C GLY A 153 -4.06 15.14 28.92
N LEU A 154 -3.53 14.83 27.73
CA LEU A 154 -4.04 15.40 26.47
C LEU A 154 -5.54 15.10 26.27
N PRO A 155 -6.39 16.12 26.12
CA PRO A 155 -7.78 15.91 25.73
C PRO A 155 -7.83 15.26 24.34
N LEU A 156 -8.71 14.27 24.17
CA LEU A 156 -8.90 13.50 22.92
C LEU A 156 -9.12 14.39 21.67
N THR A 157 -9.55 15.64 21.85
CA THR A 157 -9.72 16.64 20.79
C THR A 157 -8.41 17.15 20.20
N HIS A 158 -7.30 17.14 20.96
CA HIS A 158 -5.98 17.57 20.50
C HIS A 158 -5.21 16.44 19.79
N VAL A 159 -5.41 15.19 20.22
CA VAL A 159 -4.92 13.99 19.49
C VAL A 159 -5.43 13.99 18.04
N ARG A 160 -6.61 14.55 17.80
CA ARG A 160 -7.24 14.66 16.48
C ARG A 160 -6.53 15.59 15.49
N ARG A 161 -5.56 16.42 15.92
CA ARG A 161 -4.77 17.31 15.04
C ARG A 161 -3.45 16.69 14.57
N VAL A 162 -2.95 15.66 15.23
CA VAL A 162 -1.63 15.08 14.95
C VAL A 162 -1.69 14.03 13.83
N ALA A 163 -2.84 13.41 13.59
CA ALA A 163 -3.02 12.46 12.49
C ALA A 163 -3.86 13.09 11.35
N PRO A 164 -3.29 13.37 10.15
CA PRO A 164 -3.99 14.03 9.05
C PRO A 164 -5.14 13.18 8.45
N THR A 165 -5.19 11.87 8.78
CA THR A 165 -6.30 10.99 8.38
C THR A 165 -7.00 10.45 9.62
N PHE A 166 -8.28 10.79 9.77
CA PHE A 166 -9.15 10.39 10.89
C PHE A 166 -9.06 8.89 11.24
N PHE A 167 -8.95 8.03 10.23
CA PHE A 167 -8.97 6.59 10.41
C PHE A 167 -7.67 6.03 11.00
N HIS A 168 -6.50 6.49 10.55
CA HIS A 168 -5.20 6.03 11.08
C HIS A 168 -5.02 6.45 12.55
N GLY A 169 -5.38 7.69 12.90
CA GLY A 169 -5.30 8.17 14.28
C GLY A 169 -6.22 7.42 15.24
N TRP A 170 -7.45 7.09 14.82
CA TRP A 170 -8.37 6.29 15.64
C TRP A 170 -7.84 4.86 15.89
N ILE A 171 -7.23 4.25 14.88
CA ILE A 171 -6.62 2.92 15.01
C ILE A 171 -5.38 2.96 15.89
N ALA A 172 -4.54 3.98 15.73
CA ALA A 172 -3.38 4.20 16.60
C ALA A 172 -3.80 4.31 18.08
N VAL A 173 -4.85 5.07 18.40
CA VAL A 173 -5.39 5.16 19.77
C VAL A 173 -5.84 3.79 20.31
N ARG A 174 -6.51 2.98 19.48
CA ARG A 174 -6.93 1.63 19.90
C ARG A 174 -5.74 0.70 20.06
N ASP A 175 -4.74 0.79 19.18
CA ASP A 175 -3.49 0.02 19.23
C ASP A 175 -2.68 0.37 20.49
N THR A 176 -2.51 1.65 20.82
CA THR A 176 -1.78 2.07 22.03
C THR A 176 -2.45 1.64 23.31
N ILE A 177 -3.79 1.66 23.36
CA ILE A 177 -4.55 1.15 24.50
C ILE A 177 -4.43 -0.38 24.58
N ALA A 178 -4.56 -1.10 23.46
CA ALA A 178 -4.45 -2.56 23.41
C ALA A 178 -3.05 -3.05 23.81
N ARG A 179 -2.00 -2.31 23.46
CA ARG A 179 -0.61 -2.57 23.84
C ARG A 179 -0.27 -2.12 25.27
N GLY A 180 -1.20 -1.46 25.97
CA GLY A 180 -0.98 -0.96 27.33
C GLY A 180 0.00 0.22 27.39
N LEU A 181 0.21 0.95 26.30
CA LEU A 181 1.07 2.15 26.24
C LEU A 181 0.35 3.40 26.73
N THR A 182 -0.96 3.47 26.52
CA THR A 182 -1.78 4.60 26.95
C THR A 182 -3.01 4.12 27.71
N ARG A 183 -3.41 4.86 28.74
CA ARG A 183 -4.65 4.64 29.47
C ARG A 183 -5.57 5.84 29.31
N ARG A 184 -6.86 5.58 29.18
CA ARG A 184 -7.88 6.64 29.19
C ARG A 184 -8.17 7.07 30.63
N SER A 185 -8.06 8.37 30.90
CA SER A 185 -8.44 9.01 32.16
C SER A 185 -9.48 10.08 31.84
N GLY A 186 -10.76 9.73 31.96
CA GLY A 186 -11.87 10.58 31.52
C GLY A 186 -11.86 10.85 30.01
N ASP A 187 -11.84 12.12 29.63
CA ASP A 187 -11.72 12.58 28.24
C ASP A 187 -10.27 12.80 27.79
N CYS A 188 -9.32 12.45 28.65
CA CYS A 188 -7.90 12.58 28.39
C CYS A 188 -7.26 11.22 28.16
N LEU A 189 -6.22 11.22 27.35
CA LEU A 189 -5.33 10.08 27.20
C LEU A 189 -4.04 10.34 27.96
N VAL A 190 -3.57 9.36 28.73
CA VAL A 190 -2.38 9.48 29.58
C VAL A 190 -1.43 8.34 29.26
N LEU A 191 -0.12 8.61 29.31
CA LEU A 191 0.90 7.59 29.12
C LEU A 191 0.94 6.65 30.33
N THR A 192 1.02 5.35 30.06
CA THR A 192 1.41 4.37 31.08
C THR A 192 2.93 4.43 31.28
N GLU A 193 3.45 3.73 32.29
CA GLU A 193 4.90 3.66 32.49
C GLU A 193 5.64 3.00 31.30
N ALA A 194 4.98 2.06 30.61
CA ALA A 194 5.52 1.48 29.39
C ALA A 194 5.50 2.48 28.22
N GLY A 195 4.37 3.18 28.03
CA GLY A 195 4.26 4.20 26.98
C GLY A 195 5.19 5.39 27.21
N ARG A 196 5.41 5.79 28.46
CA ARG A 196 6.35 6.87 28.82
C ARG A 196 7.77 6.54 28.45
N ARG A 197 8.24 5.32 28.75
CA ARG A 197 9.57 4.85 28.34
C ARG A 197 9.74 4.88 26.82
N GLN A 198 8.76 4.35 26.09
CA GLN A 198 8.81 4.36 24.63
C GLN A 198 8.77 5.78 24.04
N ALA A 199 7.89 6.65 24.56
CA ALA A 199 7.79 8.02 24.10
C ALA A 199 9.07 8.82 24.41
N GLN A 200 9.69 8.57 25.55
CA GLN A 200 10.96 9.18 25.96
C GLN A 200 12.09 8.81 24.99
N GLU A 201 12.18 7.54 24.59
CA GLU A 201 13.17 7.06 23.61
C GLU A 201 12.97 7.72 22.24
N LEU A 202 11.73 7.78 21.75
CA LEU A 202 11.40 8.47 20.51
C LEU A 202 11.82 9.95 20.54
N VAL A 203 11.47 10.67 21.61
CA VAL A 203 11.83 12.09 21.79
C VAL A 203 13.35 12.26 21.96
N ARG A 204 14.03 11.31 22.59
CA ARG A 204 15.49 11.32 22.71
C ARG A 204 16.15 11.23 21.35
N VAL A 205 15.81 10.21 20.54
CA VAL A 205 16.37 10.03 19.19
C VAL A 205 16.14 11.27 18.34
N HIS A 206 14.94 11.84 18.39
CA HIS A 206 14.59 13.08 17.70
C HIS A 206 15.53 14.24 18.08
N ARG A 207 15.68 14.52 19.38
CA ARG A 207 16.55 15.60 19.90
C ARG A 207 18.03 15.39 19.58
N LEU A 208 18.48 14.13 19.58
CA LEU A 208 19.86 13.79 19.19
C LEU A 208 20.10 14.14 17.71
N TRP A 209 19.14 13.85 16.83
CA TRP A 209 19.22 14.22 15.42
C TRP A 209 19.17 15.73 15.19
N GLU A 210 18.28 16.46 15.87
CA GLU A 210 18.22 17.92 15.77
C GLU A 210 19.57 18.55 16.16
N SER A 211 20.14 18.12 17.29
CA SER A 211 21.46 18.59 17.75
C SER A 211 22.55 18.22 16.75
N PHE A 212 22.57 16.99 16.24
CA PHE A 212 23.55 16.55 15.25
C PHE A 212 23.48 17.36 13.95
N LEU A 213 22.27 17.59 13.44
CA LEU A 213 22.07 18.31 12.19
C LEU A 213 22.48 19.79 12.31
N VAL A 214 22.23 20.41 13.47
CA VAL A 214 22.69 21.79 13.72
C VAL A 214 24.21 21.84 13.89
N ASP A 215 24.77 21.02 14.78
CA ASP A 215 26.17 21.14 15.20
C ASP A 215 27.16 20.59 14.17
N ALA A 216 26.87 19.44 13.56
CA ALA A 216 27.80 18.76 12.66
C ALA A 216 27.49 19.03 11.18
N ALA A 217 26.21 19.14 10.82
CA ALA A 217 25.80 19.33 9.43
C ALA A 217 25.48 20.80 9.08
N GLY A 218 25.48 21.70 10.06
CA GLY A 218 25.32 23.15 9.83
C GLY A 218 23.90 23.58 9.43
N PHE A 219 22.88 22.80 9.78
CA PHE A 219 21.49 23.18 9.53
C PHE A 219 21.06 24.33 10.45
N ARG A 220 20.10 25.13 9.96
CA ARG A 220 19.46 26.17 10.79
C ARG A 220 18.46 25.52 11.76
N PRO A 221 18.44 25.92 13.05
CA PRO A 221 17.49 25.39 14.04
C PRO A 221 16.03 25.49 13.58
N ASP A 222 15.66 26.55 12.87
CA ASP A 222 14.26 26.79 12.44
C ASP A 222 13.72 25.76 11.43
N HIS A 223 14.59 24.96 10.79
CA HIS A 223 14.23 24.03 9.72
C HIS A 223 14.76 22.61 9.94
N VAL A 224 15.28 22.31 11.12
CA VAL A 224 15.90 21.01 11.41
C VAL A 224 14.87 19.92 11.71
N HIS A 225 13.72 20.30 12.26
CA HIS A 225 12.67 19.40 12.74
C HIS A 225 12.20 18.39 11.69
N ASP A 226 11.82 18.85 10.50
CA ASP A 226 11.30 17.99 9.43
C ASP A 226 12.35 16.97 8.95
N ARG A 227 13.64 17.33 9.02
CA ARG A 227 14.75 16.46 8.64
C ARG A 227 15.10 15.46 9.74
N ALA A 228 15.05 15.88 10.99
CA ALA A 228 15.22 14.99 12.13
C ALA A 228 14.13 13.91 12.16
N MET A 229 12.87 14.29 11.90
CA MET A 229 11.73 13.37 11.78
C MET A 229 11.90 12.35 10.64
N GLU A 230 12.47 12.75 9.50
CA GLU A 230 12.76 11.80 8.41
C GLU A 230 13.82 10.76 8.82
N LEU A 231 14.84 11.17 9.59
CA LEU A 231 15.98 10.34 9.97
C LEU A 231 15.72 9.43 11.17
N GLU A 232 14.82 9.81 12.09
CA GLU A 232 14.55 9.02 13.30
C GLU A 232 14.00 7.62 12.97
N HIS A 233 13.16 7.50 11.95
CA HIS A 233 12.60 6.21 11.51
C HIS A 233 13.63 5.25 10.90
N PHE A 234 14.82 5.74 10.52
CA PHE A 234 15.92 4.90 10.00
C PHE A 234 16.99 4.60 11.06
N THR A 235 16.76 4.98 12.32
CA THR A 235 17.77 4.86 13.38
C THR A 235 17.69 3.51 14.08
N SER A 236 18.79 2.76 14.06
CA SER A 236 18.95 1.55 14.87
C SER A 236 19.56 1.88 16.23
N THR A 237 19.41 1.00 17.22
CA THR A 237 20.00 1.16 18.56
C THR A 237 21.52 1.36 18.52
N ASP A 238 22.24 0.70 17.60
CA ASP A 238 23.68 0.93 17.40
C ASP A 238 23.96 2.33 16.84
N LEU A 239 23.14 2.81 15.90
CA LEU A 239 23.30 4.15 15.34
C LEU A 239 23.02 5.23 16.39
N GLU A 240 22.00 5.04 17.23
CA GLU A 240 21.72 5.91 18.37
C GLU A 240 22.89 5.93 19.37
N ALA A 241 23.44 4.75 19.72
CA ALA A 241 24.59 4.65 20.60
C ALA A 241 25.86 5.27 20.00
N ARG A 242 26.01 5.23 18.68
CA ARG A 242 27.12 5.90 17.97
C ARG A 242 26.92 7.39 17.90
N LEU A 243 25.71 7.86 17.58
CA LEU A 243 25.35 9.27 17.67
C LEU A 243 25.75 9.75 19.06
N SER A 244 25.16 9.14 20.09
CA SER A 244 25.36 9.47 21.51
C SER A 244 26.82 9.51 21.98
N ARG A 245 27.73 8.80 21.30
CA ARG A 245 29.17 8.75 21.64
C ARG A 245 30.03 9.72 20.84
N LYS A 246 29.61 10.09 19.62
CA LYS A 246 30.43 10.87 18.69
C LYS A 246 30.34 12.38 18.95
N GLN A 247 29.32 12.81 19.68
CA GLN A 247 29.20 14.15 20.24
C GLN A 247 29.20 14.02 21.76
N ASP A 248 30.00 14.83 22.45
CA ASP A 248 29.76 15.17 23.86
C ASP A 248 28.40 15.89 23.89
N PHE A 249 27.30 15.12 23.94
CA PHE A 249 25.99 15.67 23.69
C PHE A 249 25.69 16.81 24.65
N PRO A 250 25.25 17.98 24.14
CA PRO A 250 24.71 19.00 25.02
C PRO A 250 23.51 18.38 25.76
N ALA A 251 23.40 18.66 27.07
CA ALA A 251 22.25 18.21 27.87
C ALA A 251 20.92 18.82 27.38
N ILE A 252 20.98 19.69 26.37
CA ILE A 252 19.92 20.55 25.87
C ILE A 252 19.98 20.55 24.33
N ASP A 253 18.83 20.37 23.67
CA ASP A 253 18.69 20.46 22.22
C ASP A 253 18.79 21.93 21.71
N PRO A 254 18.87 22.17 20.39
CA PRO A 254 18.94 23.53 19.82
C PRO A 254 17.75 24.44 20.18
N HIS A 255 16.67 23.88 20.70
CA HIS A 255 15.44 24.56 21.09
C HIS A 255 15.33 24.78 22.61
N GLY A 256 16.35 24.43 23.38
CA GLY A 256 16.38 24.67 24.82
C GLY A 256 15.73 23.59 25.68
N LYS A 257 15.37 22.43 25.14
CA LYS A 257 14.79 21.30 25.89
C LYS A 257 15.85 20.27 26.28
N ARG A 258 15.69 19.65 27.45
CA ARG A 258 16.65 18.63 27.92
C ARG A 258 16.57 17.36 27.10
N ILE A 259 17.70 16.80 26.68
CA ILE A 259 17.71 15.48 26.04
C ILE A 259 17.42 14.43 27.12
N PRO A 260 16.39 13.58 26.98
CA PRO A 260 16.08 12.57 27.99
C PRO A 260 17.24 11.56 28.17
N PRO A 261 17.44 11.02 29.38
CA PRO A 261 18.44 9.98 29.60
C PRO A 261 18.07 8.72 28.81
N PRO A 262 19.06 7.89 28.41
CA PRO A 262 18.80 6.60 27.82
C PRO A 262 17.92 5.76 28.77
N GLY A 263 16.91 5.08 28.20
CA GLY A 263 16.11 4.12 28.95
C GLY A 263 17.01 3.00 29.47
N GLY A 264 16.94 2.70 30.77
CA GLY A 264 17.72 1.62 31.36
C GLY A 264 17.34 0.24 30.79
N ASP A 265 18.39 -0.52 30.43
CA ASP A 265 18.46 -1.94 29.99
C ASP A 265 17.48 -2.43 28.92
N HIS A 266 18.05 -2.68 27.73
CA HIS A 266 17.54 -3.63 26.74
C HIS A 266 18.59 -4.72 26.48
N ASP A 267 18.92 -5.49 27.53
CA ASP A 267 19.44 -6.85 27.41
C ASP A 267 18.32 -7.82 27.82
N MET A 268 17.56 -8.34 26.84
CA MET A 268 16.91 -9.66 26.83
C MET A 268 16.50 -10.06 25.41
#